data_AF-A0A1F9CFT3-F1
#
_entry.id   AF-A0A1F9CFT3-F1
#
_cell.length_a   1.000
_cell.length_b   1.000
_cell.length_c   1.000
_cell.angle_alpha   90.00
_cell.angle_beta   90.00
_cell.angle_gamma   90.00
#
_symmetry.space_group_name_H-M   'P 1'
#
loop_
_entity.id
_entity.type
_entity.pdbx_description
1 polymer ?
#
loop_
_entity_poly.entity_id
_entity_poly.type
_entity_poly.pdbx_seq_one_letter_code
_entity_poly.pdbx_strand_id
1 'polypeptide(L)'
;MSGAPIRRPPRGFTLVELLIVFTITAILAVLAFSTYSKFVTKARFTQAQTALKHLQKTQAIFFSENGVYTDNVVLVGFEPTKYDFYNISVVLDNTFQDFTGVADGYGVMAGDRWHINRNGDSIHDTPNF
;
A
#
# COMPACT_ATOMS: atom_id res chain seq x y z
N MET A 1 -72.89 -6.88 -5.10
CA MET A 1 -72.06 -8.01 -4.62
C MET A 1 -70.64 -7.75 -5.08
N SER A 2 -69.73 -7.36 -4.17
CA SER A 2 -68.33 -7.03 -4.51
C SER A 2 -67.47 -8.28 -4.32
N GLY A 3 -66.88 -8.79 -5.40
CA GLY A 3 -65.98 -9.94 -5.35
C GLY A 3 -64.61 -9.53 -4.82
N ALA A 4 -64.18 -10.11 -3.70
CA ALA A 4 -62.87 -9.85 -3.14
C ALA A 4 -61.76 -10.37 -4.09
N PRO A 5 -60.69 -9.60 -4.35
CA PRO A 5 -59.62 -10.02 -5.23
C PRO A 5 -58.82 -11.19 -4.61
N ILE A 6 -58.66 -12.27 -5.37
CA ILE A 6 -57.86 -13.43 -4.98
C ILE A 6 -56.38 -13.04 -5.01
N ARG A 7 -55.77 -12.90 -3.83
CA ARG A 7 -54.33 -12.70 -3.70
C ARG A 7 -53.60 -13.98 -4.09
N ARG A 8 -52.78 -13.92 -5.15
CA ARG A 8 -51.90 -15.02 -5.53
C ARG A 8 -50.76 -15.15 -4.50
N PRO A 9 -50.39 -16.36 -4.09
CA PRO A 9 -49.25 -16.55 -3.19
C PRO A 9 -47.96 -16.06 -3.88
N PRO A 10 -47.03 -15.45 -3.12
CA PRO A 10 -45.74 -15.06 -3.66
C PRO A 10 -45.01 -16.32 -4.16
N ARG A 11 -44.44 -16.23 -5.37
CA ARG A 11 -43.59 -17.30 -5.92
C ARG A 11 -42.31 -17.39 -5.09
N GLY A 12 -41.97 -18.60 -4.64
CA GLY A 12 -40.71 -18.90 -3.97
C GLY A 12 -39.60 -19.27 -4.96
N PHE A 13 -38.35 -19.20 -4.52
CA PHE A 13 -37.19 -19.67 -5.27
C PHE A 13 -37.13 -21.21 -5.31
N THR A 14 -36.63 -21.74 -6.42
CA THR A 14 -36.35 -23.17 -6.60
C THR A 14 -34.92 -23.51 -6.16
N LEU A 15 -34.68 -24.78 -5.80
CA LEU A 15 -33.32 -25.26 -5.50
C LEU A 15 -32.37 -25.16 -6.69
N VAL A 16 -32.90 -25.31 -7.91
CA VAL A 16 -32.11 -25.19 -9.15
C VAL A 16 -31.65 -23.76 -9.37
N GLU A 17 -32.50 -22.76 -9.08
CA GLU A 17 -32.10 -21.34 -9.14
C GLU A 17 -30.96 -21.04 -8.16
N LEU A 18 -31.04 -21.56 -6.93
CA LEU A 18 -29.97 -21.39 -5.96
C LEU A 18 -28.66 -22.08 -6.40
N LEU A 19 -28.75 -23.27 -6.99
CA LEU A 19 -27.60 -24.02 -7.48
C LEU A 19 -26.84 -23.25 -8.57
N ILE A 20 -27.57 -22.68 -9.54
CA ILE A 20 -26.96 -21.91 -10.64
C ILE A 20 -26.30 -20.64 -10.09
N VAL A 21 -26.99 -19.90 -9.21
CA VAL A 21 -26.43 -18.69 -8.58
C VAL A 21 -25.18 -19.01 -7.79
N PHE A 22 -25.22 -20.05 -6.95
CA PHE A 22 -24.06 -20.49 -6.17
C PHE A 22 -22.87 -20.85 -7.07
N THR A 23 -23.13 -21.62 -8.13
CA THR A 23 -22.10 -22.03 -9.09
C THR A 23 -21.42 -20.82 -9.75
N ILE A 24 -22.21 -19.82 -10.18
CA ILE A 24 -21.67 -18.59 -10.77
C ILE A 24 -20.86 -17.81 -9.73
N THR A 25 -21.36 -17.66 -8.49
CA THR A 25 -20.61 -16.95 -7.43
C THR A 25 -19.30 -17.64 -7.06
N ALA A 26 -19.25 -18.96 -7.08
CA ALA A 26 -18.02 -19.72 -6.81
C ALA A 26 -16.94 -19.45 -7.88
N ILE A 27 -17.33 -19.43 -9.16
CA ILE A 27 -16.42 -19.08 -10.27
C ILE A 27 -15.90 -17.64 -10.13
N LEU A 28 -16.80 -16.70 -9.82
CA LEU A 28 -16.43 -15.29 -9.64
C LEU A 28 -15.48 -15.09 -8.44
N ALA A 29 -15.68 -15.82 -7.34
CA ALA A 29 -14.85 -15.71 -6.15
C ALA A 29 -13.37 -16.06 -6.43
N VAL A 30 -13.12 -17.08 -7.25
CA VAL A 30 -11.76 -17.49 -7.63
C VAL A 30 -11.05 -16.38 -8.42
N LEU A 31 -11.75 -15.74 -9.37
CA LEU A 31 -11.19 -14.64 -10.17
C LEU A 31 -10.94 -13.38 -9.31
N ALA A 32 -11.84 -13.08 -8.39
CA ALA A 32 -11.76 -11.91 -7.52
C ALA A 32 -10.55 -11.95 -6.57
N PHE A 33 -10.19 -13.14 -6.06
CA PHE A 33 -9.14 -13.30 -5.05
C PHE A 33 -7.77 -12.78 -5.53
N SER A 34 -7.32 -13.19 -6.72
CA SER A 34 -6.02 -12.78 -7.25
C SER A 34 -5.93 -11.28 -7.53
N THR A 35 -7.05 -10.68 -7.93
CA THR A 35 -7.15 -9.27 -8.30
C THR A 35 -7.04 -8.38 -7.06
N TYR A 36 -7.71 -8.78 -5.97
CA TYR A 36 -7.67 -8.05 -4.70
C TYR A 36 -6.25 -7.92 -4.13
N SER A 37 -5.48 -9.01 -4.10
CA SER A 37 -4.12 -9.00 -3.54
C SER A 37 -3.16 -8.07 -4.30
N LYS A 38 -3.31 -7.94 -5.62
CA LYS A 38 -2.51 -7.00 -6.43
C LYS A 38 -2.83 -5.54 -6.10
N PHE A 39 -4.11 -5.21 -5.91
CA PHE A 39 -4.51 -3.85 -5.53
C PHE A 39 -3.99 -3.44 -4.15
N VAL A 40 -4.08 -4.33 -3.17
CA VAL A 40 -3.56 -4.07 -1.81
C VAL A 40 -2.04 -3.86 -1.85
N THR A 41 -1.31 -4.69 -2.60
CA THR A 41 0.14 -4.55 -2.75
C THR A 41 0.53 -3.21 -3.40
N LYS A 42 -0.18 -2.80 -4.45
CA LYS A 42 0.03 -1.49 -5.08
C LYS A 42 -0.24 -0.31 -4.12
N ALA A 43 -1.26 -0.44 -3.27
CA ALA A 43 -1.52 0.55 -2.24
C ALA A 43 -0.38 0.63 -1.21
N ARG A 44 0.21 -0.52 -0.84
CA ARG A 44 1.39 -0.57 0.04
C ARG A 44 2.63 0.05 -0.60
N PHE A 45 2.91 -0.20 -1.89
CA PHE A 45 4.00 0.49 -2.61
C PHE A 45 3.82 2.01 -2.62
N THR A 46 2.58 2.46 -2.73
CA THR A 46 2.26 3.90 -2.66
C THR A 46 2.65 4.47 -1.29
N GLN A 47 2.43 3.72 -0.19
CA GLN A 47 2.85 4.16 1.14
C GLN A 47 4.37 4.33 1.25
N ALA A 48 5.17 3.41 0.70
CA ALA A 48 6.63 3.53 0.65
C ALA A 48 7.07 4.82 -0.07
N GLN A 49 6.51 5.07 -1.26
CA GLN A 49 6.81 6.29 -2.01
C GLN A 49 6.40 7.56 -1.26
N THR A 50 5.24 7.56 -0.60
CA THR A 50 4.80 8.69 0.23
C THR A 50 5.73 8.92 1.41
N ALA A 51 6.18 7.85 2.08
CA ALA A 51 7.13 7.91 3.18
C ALA A 51 8.47 8.52 2.74
N LEU A 52 9.03 8.01 1.64
CA LEU A 52 10.30 8.47 1.09
C LEU A 52 10.24 9.91 0.61
N LYS A 53 9.15 10.33 -0.05
CA LYS A 53 8.95 11.74 -0.44
C LYS A 53 8.80 12.66 0.76
N HIS A 54 8.14 12.20 1.83
CA HIS A 54 8.05 12.96 3.07
C HIS A 54 9.43 13.10 3.73
N LEU A 55 10.21 12.02 3.76
CA LEU A 55 11.58 12.03 4.25
C LEU A 55 12.46 12.98 3.43
N GLN A 56 12.38 12.94 2.10
CA GLN A 56 13.14 13.85 1.24
C GLN A 56 12.87 15.33 1.55
N LYS A 57 11.59 15.69 1.72
CA LYS A 57 11.18 17.06 2.04
C LYS A 57 11.69 17.50 3.41
N THR A 58 11.57 16.64 4.42
CA THR A 58 12.02 16.96 5.78
C THR A 58 13.54 17.05 5.87
N GLN A 59 14.27 16.20 5.15
CA GLN A 59 15.72 16.33 4.97
C GLN A 59 16.12 17.64 4.30
N ALA A 60 15.41 18.08 3.26
CA ALA A 60 15.69 19.36 2.60
C ALA A 60 15.47 20.56 3.54
N ILE A 61 14.43 20.51 4.38
CA ILE A 61 14.17 21.53 5.42
C ILE A 61 15.32 21.53 6.43
N PHE A 62 15.69 20.37 6.97
CA PHE A 62 16.78 20.25 7.94
C PHE A 62 18.12 20.74 7.37
N PHE A 63 18.42 20.41 6.12
CA PHE A 63 19.60 20.90 5.42
C PHE A 63 19.60 22.43 5.28
N SER A 64 18.45 23.05 5.02
CA SER A 64 18.36 24.51 4.92
C SER A 64 18.67 25.23 6.23
N GLU A 65 18.44 24.56 7.37
CA GLU A 65 18.69 25.11 8.71
C GLU A 65 20.10 24.80 9.22
N ASN A 66 20.64 23.62 8.91
CA ASN A 66 21.88 23.10 9.51
C ASN A 66 23.06 22.97 8.53
N GLY A 67 22.83 23.10 7.22
CA GLY A 67 23.85 22.95 6.17
C GLY A 67 24.34 21.52 5.94
N VAL A 68 23.73 20.53 6.59
CA VAL A 68 24.04 19.09 6.50
C VAL A 68 22.76 18.26 6.59
N TYR A 69 22.79 17.04 6.04
CA TYR A 69 21.74 16.03 6.24
C TYR A 69 21.97 15.22 7.52
N THR A 70 20.95 14.49 7.96
CA THR A 70 21.03 13.65 9.18
C THR A 70 20.42 12.27 8.96
N ASP A 71 20.97 11.26 9.62
CA ASP A 71 20.42 9.91 9.70
C ASP A 71 19.43 9.75 10.86
N ASN A 72 19.38 10.74 11.75
CA ASN A 72 18.47 10.77 12.86
C ASN A 72 17.06 11.15 12.38
N VAL A 73 16.28 10.12 12.07
CA VAL A 73 14.88 10.24 11.62
C VAL A 73 14.00 11.02 12.60
N VAL A 74 14.32 11.06 13.89
CA VAL A 74 13.56 11.84 14.90
C VAL A 74 13.78 13.34 14.71
N LEU A 75 15.00 13.77 14.38
CA LEU A 75 15.32 15.19 14.16
C LEU A 75 14.62 15.77 12.92
N VAL A 76 14.30 14.93 11.95
CA VAL A 76 13.54 15.31 10.74
C VAL A 76 12.04 15.08 10.89
N GLY A 77 11.54 14.85 12.10
CA GLY A 77 10.11 14.69 12.38
C GLY A 77 9.50 13.45 11.73
N PHE A 78 10.31 12.42 11.48
CA PHE A 78 9.87 11.17 10.90
C PHE A 78 9.54 10.16 12.01
N GLU A 79 8.27 9.76 12.10
CA GLU A 79 7.79 8.77 13.05
C GLU A 79 7.84 7.36 12.43
N PRO A 80 8.70 6.44 12.92
CA PRO A 80 8.82 5.10 12.35
C PRO A 80 7.52 4.29 12.43
N THR A 81 6.70 4.53 13.44
CA THR A 81 5.43 3.83 13.67
C THR A 81 4.30 4.25 12.73
N LYS A 82 4.52 5.25 11.87
CA LYS A 82 3.50 5.75 10.93
C LYS A 82 3.33 4.86 9.69
N TYR A 83 4.28 3.96 9.42
CA TYR A 83 4.32 3.16 8.20
C TYR A 83 4.32 1.66 8.50
N ASP A 84 3.14 1.04 8.42
CA ASP A 84 2.86 -0.34 8.86
C ASP A 84 3.44 -1.46 7.98
N PHE A 85 4.22 -1.14 6.93
CA PHE A 85 4.78 -2.14 6.02
C PHE A 85 6.22 -1.89 5.61
N TYR A 86 6.79 -0.74 5.97
CA TYR A 86 8.14 -0.35 5.57
C TYR A 86 8.91 0.25 6.75
N ASN A 87 10.11 -0.25 6.96
CA ASN A 87 11.09 0.38 7.82
C ASN A 87 11.84 1.44 7.02
N ILE A 88 11.82 2.68 7.48
CA ILE A 88 12.49 3.79 6.81
C ILE A 88 13.81 4.07 7.49
N SER A 89 14.88 4.14 6.70
CA SER A 89 16.21 4.51 7.15
C SER A 89 16.85 5.53 6.22
N VAL A 90 17.91 6.18 6.69
CA VAL A 90 18.67 7.16 5.93
C VAL A 90 20.13 6.75 5.95
N VAL A 91 20.73 6.68 4.78
CA VAL A 91 22.17 6.46 4.60
C VAL A 91 22.78 7.77 4.14
N LEU A 92 23.76 8.26 4.88
CA LEU A 92 24.47 9.50 4.56
C LEU A 92 25.77 9.20 3.82
N ASP A 93 26.22 10.16 3.03
CA ASP A 93 27.58 10.16 2.52
C ASP A 93 28.58 10.64 3.59
N ASN A 94 29.87 10.44 3.36
CA ASN A 94 30.91 10.83 4.32
C ASN A 94 31.01 12.35 4.56
N THR A 95 30.41 13.17 3.70
CA THR A 95 30.42 14.64 3.85
C THR A 95 29.13 15.19 4.44
N PHE A 96 28.12 14.34 4.68
CA PHE A 96 26.77 14.73 5.11
C PHE A 96 26.08 15.72 4.14
N GLN A 97 26.53 15.75 2.88
CA GLN A 97 26.02 16.62 1.82
C GLN A 97 25.12 15.86 0.84
N ASP A 98 25.00 14.56 0.99
CA ASP A 98 24.04 13.74 0.28
C ASP A 98 23.41 12.68 1.20
N PHE A 99 22.24 12.21 0.80
CA PHE A 99 21.55 11.15 1.51
C PHE A 99 20.81 10.23 0.54
N THR A 100 20.68 8.97 0.95
CA THR A 100 19.78 7.99 0.36
C THR A 100 18.77 7.56 1.41
N GLY A 101 17.50 7.89 1.18
CA GLY A 101 16.40 7.36 1.96
C GLY A 101 16.06 5.94 1.48
N VAL A 102 15.93 5.00 2.40
CA VAL A 102 15.64 3.59 2.11
C VAL A 102 14.33 3.22 2.79
N ALA A 103 13.44 2.55 2.05
CA ALA A 103 12.25 1.91 2.58
C ALA A 103 12.37 0.38 2.39
N ASP A 104 12.59 -0.32 3.49
CA ASP A 104 12.69 -1.78 3.53
C ASP A 104 11.35 -2.39 3.91
N GLY A 105 10.73 -3.14 3.00
CA GLY A 105 9.48 -3.82 3.25
C GLY A 105 9.63 -4.90 4.33
N TYR A 106 8.66 -4.99 5.24
CA TYR A 106 8.60 -6.03 6.27
C TYR A 106 7.31 -6.85 6.20
N GLY A 107 7.34 -8.05 6.79
CA GLY A 107 6.21 -8.96 6.80
C GLY A 107 5.74 -9.33 5.39
N VAL A 108 4.53 -8.93 5.02
CA VAL A 108 3.93 -9.19 3.71
C VAL A 108 4.60 -8.44 2.54
N MET A 109 5.40 -7.41 2.83
CA MET A 109 6.23 -6.69 1.83
C MET A 109 7.71 -7.09 1.94
N ALA A 110 8.05 -8.15 2.70
CA ALA A 110 9.45 -8.57 2.86
C ALA A 110 10.12 -8.83 1.49
N GLY A 111 11.30 -8.26 1.32
CA GLY A 111 12.07 -8.28 0.07
C GLY A 111 11.86 -7.05 -0.81
N ASP A 112 10.76 -6.32 -0.67
CA ASP A 112 10.55 -5.07 -1.41
C ASP A 112 11.46 -3.96 -0.87
N ARG A 113 12.16 -3.25 -1.74
CA ARG A 113 13.07 -2.18 -1.34
C ARG A 113 12.98 -0.97 -2.26
N TRP A 114 12.78 0.20 -1.67
CA TRP A 114 12.75 1.48 -2.39
C TRP A 114 13.84 2.40 -1.90
N HIS A 115 14.51 3.05 -2.84
CA HIS A 115 15.49 4.09 -2.56
C HIS A 115 15.01 5.41 -3.13
N ILE A 116 15.30 6.51 -2.43
CA ILE A 116 15.17 7.87 -2.95
C ILE A 116 16.45 8.65 -2.65
N ASN A 117 16.99 9.35 -3.64
CA ASN A 117 18.10 10.28 -3.42
C ASN A 117 17.58 11.69 -3.10
N ARG A 118 18.49 12.62 -2.79
CA ARG A 118 18.14 14.03 -2.55
C ARG A 118 17.42 14.71 -3.72
N ASN A 119 17.69 14.29 -4.96
CA ASN A 119 17.10 14.86 -6.19
C ASN A 119 15.67 14.35 -6.46
N GLY A 120 15.25 13.30 -5.75
CA GLY A 120 13.94 12.67 -5.93
C GLY A 120 13.94 11.54 -6.96
N ASP A 121 15.11 11.19 -7.48
CA ASP A 121 15.25 9.96 -8.27
C ASP A 121 15.01 8.78 -7.34
N SER A 122 14.10 7.91 -7.76
CA SER A 122 13.74 6.71 -6.99
C SER A 122 14.12 5.46 -7.75
N ILE A 123 14.72 4.52 -7.05
CA ILE A 123 15.04 3.19 -7.56
C ILE A 123 14.17 2.22 -6.78
N HIS A 124 13.40 1.41 -7.52
CA HIS A 124 12.65 0.30 -6.96
C HIS A 124 13.43 -0.97 -7.22
N ASP A 125 13.99 -1.56 -6.16
CA ASP A 125 14.68 -2.84 -6.24
C ASP A 125 13.66 -3.93 -5.88
N THR A 126 13.18 -4.63 -6.91
CA THR A 126 12.37 -5.83 -6.75
C THR A 126 13.30 -7.03 -6.65
N PRO A 127 13.14 -7.94 -5.68
CA PRO A 127 13.95 -9.15 -5.64
C PRO A 127 13.85 -9.90 -6.97
N ASN A 128 15.00 -10.34 -7.48
CA ASN A 128 15.04 -11.33 -8.55
C ASN A 128 14.48 -12.64 -7.98
N PHE A 129 13.18 -12.89 -8.17
CA PHE A 129 12.57 -14.20 -7.98
C PHE A 129 12.55 -14.95 -9.31
#